data_AF-A0A8E2E6E7-F1
#
_entry.id   AF-A0A8E2E6E7-F1
#
_cell.length_a   1.000
_cell.length_b   1.000
_cell.length_c   1.000
_cell.angle_alpha   90.00
_cell.angle_beta   90.00
_cell.angle_gamma   90.00
#
_symmetry.space_group_name_H-M   'P 1'
#
loop_
_entity.id
_entity.type
_entity.pdbx_description
1 polymer ?
#
loop_
_entity_poly.entity_id
_entity_poly.type
_entity_poly.pdbx_seq_one_letter_code
_entity_poly.pdbx_strand_id
1 'polypeptide(L)'
;MDRQTLVGYEKVLGPEHPDTLTSVYCLAHLLANRQRYDNSSDLYERACAVYTTVLGKDHPTTRACRKHYSEMLALQEQDMLARPPEILDNSISIHTGKGSKLSRGLAKIGIRSSKFSRQ
;
A
#
# COMPACT_ATOMS: atom_id res chain seq x y z
N MET A 1 -26.02 -6.18 -4.53
CA MET A 1 -25.88 -4.73 -4.78
C MET A 1 -25.02 -4.62 -6.02
N ASP A 2 -25.66 -4.30 -7.13
CA ASP A 2 -25.10 -4.42 -8.46
C ASP A 2 -25.01 -3.03 -9.06
N ARG A 3 -24.00 -2.75 -9.89
CA ARG A 3 -23.80 -1.40 -10.44
C ARG A 3 -25.02 -0.89 -11.23
N GLN A 4 -25.82 -1.81 -11.78
CA GLN A 4 -27.06 -1.50 -12.48
C GLN A 4 -28.16 -0.95 -11.55
N THR A 5 -28.26 -1.45 -10.31
CA THR A 5 -29.24 -0.92 -9.35
C THR A 5 -28.87 0.49 -8.92
N LEU A 6 -27.57 0.80 -8.82
CA LEU A 6 -27.07 2.13 -8.49
C LEU A 6 -27.45 3.17 -9.57
N VAL A 7 -27.26 2.82 -10.85
CA VAL A 7 -27.63 3.71 -11.98
C VAL A 7 -29.14 3.96 -12.01
N GLY A 8 -29.95 2.96 -11.66
CA GLY A 8 -31.40 3.11 -11.51
C GLY A 8 -31.76 4.12 -10.42
N TYR A 9 -31.15 4.01 -9.24
CA TYR A 9 -31.39 4.95 -8.14
C TYR A 9 -30.88 6.36 -8.44
N GLU A 10 -29.69 6.51 -9.05
CA GLU A 10 -29.17 7.82 -9.46
C GLU A 10 -30.09 8.52 -10.47
N LYS A 11 -30.72 7.75 -11.37
CA LYS A 11 -31.64 8.28 -12.38
C LYS A 11 -33.03 8.61 -11.84
N VAL A 12 -33.52 7.86 -10.85
CA VAL A 12 -34.89 7.99 -10.32
C VAL A 12 -34.95 8.94 -9.12
N LEU A 13 -34.01 8.81 -8.18
CA LEU A 13 -34.00 9.55 -6.91
C LEU A 13 -33.00 10.71 -6.91
N GLY A 14 -32.02 10.67 -7.82
CA GLY A 14 -30.92 11.62 -7.88
C GLY A 14 -29.71 11.20 -7.05
N PRO A 15 -28.54 11.80 -7.31
CA PRO A 15 -27.28 11.43 -6.67
C PRO A 15 -27.17 11.85 -5.20
N GLU A 16 -28.02 12.78 -4.74
CA GLU A 16 -28.02 13.29 -3.36
C GLU A 16 -29.05 12.61 -2.46
N HIS A 17 -29.86 11.71 -3.01
CA HIS A 17 -30.89 11.04 -2.23
C HIS A 17 -30.27 10.08 -1.21
N PRO A 18 -30.71 10.07 0.06
CA PRO A 18 -30.13 9.23 1.11
C PRO A 18 -30.11 7.74 0.75
N ASP A 19 -31.13 7.22 0.07
CA ASP A 19 -31.15 5.82 -0.40
C ASP A 19 -30.12 5.54 -1.50
N THR A 20 -29.91 6.48 -2.43
CA THR A 20 -28.87 6.39 -3.44
C THR A 20 -27.49 6.40 -2.78
N LEU A 21 -27.25 7.33 -1.85
CA LEU A 21 -25.99 7.43 -1.10
C LEU A 21 -25.72 6.17 -0.28
N THR A 22 -26.74 5.60 0.34
CA THR A 22 -26.62 4.36 1.12
C THR A 22 -26.24 3.21 0.19
N SER A 23 -26.81 3.16 -1.01
CA SER A 23 -26.46 2.18 -2.03
C SER A 23 -25.01 2.34 -2.52
N VAL A 24 -24.54 3.58 -2.74
CA VAL A 24 -23.13 3.88 -3.08
C VAL A 24 -22.20 3.39 -1.97
N TYR A 25 -22.50 3.74 -0.73
CA TYR A 25 -21.72 3.36 0.45
C TYR A 25 -21.65 1.82 0.62
N CYS A 26 -22.77 1.11 0.46
CA CYS A 26 -22.78 -0.35 0.52
C CYS A 26 -21.95 -0.98 -0.60
N LEU A 27 -21.96 -0.41 -1.80
CA LEU A 27 -21.12 -0.88 -2.91
C LEU A 27 -19.63 -0.66 -2.62
N ALA A 28 -19.26 0.50 -2.08
CA ALA A 28 -17.89 0.79 -1.66
C ALA A 28 -17.40 -0.24 -0.64
N HIS A 29 -18.20 -0.51 0.39
CA HIS A 29 -17.88 -1.53 1.41
C HIS A 29 -17.72 -2.94 0.82
N LEU A 30 -18.58 -3.32 -0.14
CA LEU A 30 -18.46 -4.60 -0.83
C LEU A 30 -17.15 -4.69 -1.63
N LEU A 31 -16.74 -3.62 -2.30
CA LEU A 31 -15.50 -3.56 -3.07
C LEU A 31 -14.26 -3.61 -2.18
N ALA A 32 -14.29 -2.95 -1.01
CA ALA A 32 -13.26 -3.05 0.02
C ALA A 32 -13.04 -4.52 0.44
N ASN A 33 -14.13 -5.24 0.73
CA ASN A 33 -14.08 -6.67 1.08
C ASN A 33 -13.57 -7.56 -0.05
N ARG A 34 -13.62 -7.09 -1.30
CA ARG A 34 -13.06 -7.77 -2.48
C ARG A 34 -11.61 -7.35 -2.77
N GLN A 35 -10.95 -6.63 -1.85
CA GLN A 35 -9.60 -6.05 -2.00
C GLN A 35 -9.47 -5.12 -3.23
N ARG A 36 -10.58 -4.57 -3.74
CA ARG A 36 -10.60 -3.63 -4.87
C ARG A 36 -10.56 -2.20 -4.34
N TYR A 37 -9.47 -1.86 -3.66
CA TYR A 37 -9.35 -0.60 -2.91
C TYR A 37 -9.50 0.64 -3.80
N ASP A 38 -8.94 0.65 -5.01
CA ASP A 38 -9.03 1.82 -5.92
C ASP A 38 -10.47 2.20 -6.29
N ASN A 39 -11.31 1.20 -6.57
CA ASN A 39 -12.71 1.46 -6.91
C ASN A 39 -13.55 1.78 -5.67
N SER A 40 -13.11 1.28 -4.51
CA SER A 40 -13.78 1.51 -3.24
C SER A 40 -13.53 2.93 -2.74
N SER A 41 -12.30 3.43 -2.85
CA SER A 41 -11.93 4.77 -2.39
C SER A 41 -12.73 5.87 -3.10
N ASP A 42 -12.86 5.78 -4.42
CA ASP A 42 -13.62 6.75 -5.22
C ASP A 42 -15.09 6.83 -4.79
N LEU A 43 -15.71 5.67 -4.53
CA LEU A 43 -17.09 5.60 -4.09
C LEU A 43 -17.27 6.10 -2.65
N TYR A 44 -16.34 5.77 -1.75
CA TYR A 44 -16.35 6.27 -0.38
C TYR A 44 -16.18 7.78 -0.33
N GLU A 45 -15.24 8.33 -1.10
CA GLU A 45 -15.00 9.78 -1.17
C GLU A 45 -16.26 10.51 -1.63
N ARG A 46 -16.85 10.05 -2.73
CA ARG A 46 -18.10 10.62 -3.26
C ARG A 46 -19.24 10.53 -2.25
N ALA A 47 -19.47 9.37 -1.64
CA ALA A 47 -20.55 9.17 -0.67
C ALA A 47 -20.35 10.05 0.58
N CYS A 48 -19.15 10.08 1.15
CA CYS A 48 -18.87 10.85 2.36
C CYS A 48 -18.92 12.36 2.10
N ALA A 49 -18.49 12.84 0.92
CA ALA A 49 -18.62 14.24 0.53
C ALA A 49 -20.08 14.67 0.51
N VAL A 50 -20.94 13.90 -0.17
CA VAL A 50 -22.37 14.23 -0.27
C VAL A 50 -23.10 14.04 1.07
N TYR A 51 -22.75 13.04 1.88
CA TYR A 51 -23.28 12.94 3.24
C TYR A 51 -22.92 14.15 4.10
N THR A 52 -21.72 14.70 3.93
CA THR A 52 -21.30 15.90 4.66
C THR A 52 -22.10 17.13 4.23
N THR A 53 -22.45 17.26 2.95
CA THR A 53 -23.27 18.38 2.45
C THR A 53 -24.75 18.24 2.79
N VAL A 54 -25.32 17.04 2.65
CA VAL A 54 -26.76 16.78 2.84
C VAL A 54 -27.14 16.63 4.32
N LEU A 55 -26.37 15.83 5.08
CA LEU A 55 -26.70 15.49 6.47
C LEU A 55 -25.87 16.26 7.49
N GLY A 56 -24.74 16.84 7.07
CA GLY A 56 -23.78 17.49 7.95
C GLY A 56 -22.69 16.56 8.47
N LYS A 57 -21.60 17.16 8.95
CA LYS A 57 -20.38 16.46 9.41
C LYS A 57 -20.60 15.59 10.66
N ASP A 58 -21.48 16.02 11.56
CA ASP A 58 -21.73 15.34 12.85
C ASP A 58 -22.81 14.25 12.77
N HIS A 59 -23.47 14.11 11.62
CA HIS A 59 -24.50 13.11 11.42
C HIS A 59 -23.92 11.68 11.57
N PRO A 60 -24.61 10.76 12.27
CA PRO A 60 -24.11 9.39 12.48
C PRO A 60 -23.75 8.68 11.18
N THR A 61 -24.53 8.85 10.11
CA THR A 61 -24.23 8.26 8.78
C THR A 61 -22.94 8.81 8.18
N THR A 62 -22.71 10.13 8.24
CA THR A 62 -21.47 10.76 7.75
C THR A 62 -20.26 10.26 8.53
N ARG A 63 -20.39 10.13 9.85
CA ARG A 63 -19.35 9.58 10.73
C ARG A 63 -19.04 8.12 10.41
N ALA A 64 -20.08 7.30 10.19
CA ALA A 64 -19.93 5.90 9.78
C ALA A 64 -19.21 5.79 8.43
N CYS A 65 -19.64 6.56 7.43
CA CYS A 65 -19.00 6.60 6.10
C CYS A 65 -17.49 6.86 6.24
N ARG A 66 -17.11 7.92 6.97
CA ARG A 66 -15.71 8.29 7.19
C ARG A 66 -14.90 7.23 7.93
N LYS A 67 -15.51 6.61 8.96
CA LYS A 67 -14.86 5.52 9.71
C LYS A 67 -14.54 4.35 8.78
N HIS A 68 -15.51 3.88 7.99
CA HIS A 68 -15.28 2.77 7.08
C HIS A 68 -14.33 3.10 5.95
N TYR A 69 -14.33 4.34 5.46
CA TYR A 69 -13.32 4.81 4.51
C TYR A 69 -11.90 4.73 5.11
N SER A 70 -11.73 5.19 6.36
CA SER A 70 -10.43 5.10 7.04
C SER A 70 -9.99 3.66 7.31
N GLU A 71 -10.93 2.77 7.66
CA GLU A 71 -10.66 1.33 7.83
C GLU A 71 -10.21 0.70 6.50
N MET A 72 -10.87 1.03 5.39
CA MET A 72 -10.49 0.56 4.07
C MET A 72 -9.07 1.00 3.69
N LEU A 73 -8.71 2.27 3.96
CA LEU A 73 -7.37 2.79 3.66
C LEU A 73 -6.29 2.07 4.48
N ALA A 74 -6.57 1.79 5.76
CA ALA A 74 -5.66 1.01 6.59
C ALA A 74 -5.48 -0.43 6.08
N LEU A 75 -6.56 -1.06 5.60
CA LEU A 75 -6.50 -2.39 4.97
C LEU A 75 -5.73 -2.37 3.65
N GLN A 76 -5.87 -1.32 2.84
CA GLN A 76 -5.10 -1.11 1.61
C GLN A 76 -3.60 -1.00 1.92
N GLU A 77 -3.23 -0.19 2.91
CA GLU A 77 -1.83 -0.03 3.33
C GLU A 77 -1.26 -1.36 3.86
N GLN A 78 -2.01 -2.10 4.68
CA GLN A 78 -1.60 -3.42 5.16
C GLN A 78 -1.44 -4.43 4.02
N ASP A 79 -2.32 -4.43 3.01
CA ASP A 79 -2.20 -5.30 1.83
C ASP A 79 -0.99 -4.93 0.97
N MET A 80 -0.69 -3.63 0.83
CA MET A 80 0.53 -3.17 0.15
C MET A 80 1.81 -3.57 0.91
N LEU A 81 1.78 -3.57 2.25
CA LEU A 81 2.90 -4.03 3.08
C LEU A 81 3.02 -5.57 3.12
N ALA A 82 1.90 -6.29 2.99
CA ALA A 82 1.84 -7.75 2.95
C ALA A 82 2.20 -8.32 1.58
N ARG A 83 2.06 -7.54 0.50
CA ARG A 83 2.71 -7.87 -0.77
C ARG A 83 4.22 -7.78 -0.53
N PRO A 84 4.97 -8.90 -0.67
CA PRO A 84 6.42 -8.79 -0.66
C PRO A 84 6.78 -7.76 -1.74
N PRO A 85 7.76 -6.87 -1.50
CA PRO A 85 8.25 -6.03 -2.57
C PRO A 85 8.56 -6.98 -3.72
N GLU A 86 7.90 -6.80 -4.86
CA GLU A 86 8.39 -7.42 -6.08
C GLU A 86 9.83 -6.95 -6.14
N ILE A 87 10.75 -7.89 -5.88
CA ILE A 87 12.12 -7.71 -6.25
C ILE A 87 12.00 -7.62 -7.76
N LEU A 88 11.87 -6.37 -8.24
CA LEU A 88 12.18 -6.03 -9.60
C LEU A 88 13.62 -6.52 -9.72
N ASP A 89 13.76 -7.73 -10.23
CA ASP A 89 15.00 -8.33 -10.67
C ASP A 89 15.46 -7.51 -11.87
N ASN A 90 15.72 -6.23 -11.62
CA ASN A 90 16.55 -5.42 -12.46
C ASN A 90 17.93 -5.96 -12.18
N SER A 91 18.24 -6.99 -12.96
CA SER A 91 19.51 -7.60 -13.20
C SER A 91 20.49 -6.50 -13.60
N ILE A 92 20.95 -5.73 -12.61
CA ILE A 92 22.17 -4.95 -12.69
C ILE A 92 23.27 -6.00 -12.70
N SER A 93 23.55 -6.49 -13.91
CA SER A 93 24.73 -7.26 -14.27
C SER A 93 25.98 -6.43 -13.96
N ILE A 94 26.37 -6.37 -12.68
CA ILE A 94 27.74 -6.00 -12.31
C ILE A 94 28.60 -7.23 -12.55
N HIS A 95 29.01 -7.36 -13.81
CA HIS A 95 30.06 -8.23 -14.28
C HIS A 95 31.44 -7.70 -13.84
N THR A 96 31.71 -7.53 -12.54
CA THR A 96 33.08 -7.26 -12.08
C THR A 96 33.70 -8.53 -11.52
N GLY A 97 34.35 -9.26 -12.41
CA GLY A 97 35.68 -9.80 -12.18
C GLY A 97 35.84 -10.89 -11.13
N LYS A 98 35.86 -12.14 -11.61
CA LYS A 98 36.73 -13.26 -11.18
C LYS A 98 37.76 -12.94 -10.09
N GLY A 99 37.76 -13.74 -9.01
CA GLY A 99 38.88 -13.73 -8.06
C GLY A 99 38.80 -14.71 -6.89
N SER A 100 38.25 -15.92 -7.06
CA SER A 100 38.38 -16.99 -6.06
C SER A 100 39.85 -17.42 -5.87
N LYS A 101 40.32 -17.48 -4.62
CA LYS A 101 41.04 -18.61 -3.97
C LYS A 101 41.79 -18.10 -2.74
N LEU A 102 41.33 -18.44 -1.55
CA LEU A 102 41.75 -19.63 -0.78
C LEU A 102 43.21 -19.57 -0.29
N SER A 103 43.31 -19.25 0.99
CA SER A 103 43.89 -20.12 2.03
C SER A 103 45.39 -20.07 2.32
N ARG A 104 45.64 -19.98 3.65
CA ARG A 104 46.70 -20.63 4.44
C ARG A 104 48.12 -20.05 4.37
N GLY A 105 48.60 -19.60 5.53
CA GLY A 105 50.03 -19.44 5.77
C GLY A 105 50.35 -18.79 7.11
N LEU A 106 50.30 -19.57 8.19
CA LEU A 106 50.99 -19.25 9.44
C LEU A 106 52.49 -19.14 9.16
N ALA A 107 53.11 -17.98 9.41
CA ALA A 107 54.56 -17.88 9.50
C ALA A 107 54.94 -17.06 10.75
N LYS A 108 55.61 -17.77 11.65
CA LYS A 108 55.99 -17.37 12.99
C LYS A 108 57.01 -16.24 13.00
N ILE A 109 56.90 -15.46 14.06
CA ILE A 109 57.91 -14.64 14.74
C ILE A 109 59.33 -15.23 14.58
N GLY A 110 60.26 -14.38 14.14
CA GLY A 110 61.69 -14.69 14.06
C GLY A 110 62.51 -13.41 14.19
N ILE A 111 62.70 -12.97 15.44
CA ILE A 111 63.70 -11.97 15.84
C ILE A 111 65.08 -12.46 15.39
N ARG A 112 65.81 -11.67 14.59
CA ARG A 112 67.28 -11.64 14.59
C ARG A 112 67.77 -10.23 14.35
N SER A 113 68.23 -9.61 15.42
CA SER A 113 69.26 -8.58 15.41
C SER A 113 70.48 -9.05 14.61
N SER A 114 71.13 -8.14 13.87
CA SER A 114 72.56 -7.80 14.05
C SER A 114 73.25 -7.28 12.79
N LYS A 115 73.89 -6.11 12.97
CA LYS A 115 75.15 -5.63 12.35
C LYS A 115 75.10 -5.27 10.85
N PHE A 116 75.90 -4.37 10.29
CA PHE A 116 76.87 -3.34 10.69
C PHE A 116 77.54 -2.88 9.36
N SER A 117 78.03 -1.64 9.30
CA SER A 117 78.86 -0.99 8.24
C SER A 117 78.20 -0.71 6.88
N ARG A 118 78.07 0.55 6.43
CA ARG A 118 79.09 1.56 6.03
C ARG A 118 79.99 1.08 4.89
N GLN A 119 79.71 1.59 3.69
CA GLN A 119 80.70 2.23 2.84
C GLN A 119 80.20 3.65 2.54
#